data_AF-A0A410HXB0-F1
#
_entry.id   AF-A0A410HXB0-F1
#
_cell.length_a   1.000
_cell.length_b   1.000
_cell.length_c   1.000
_cell.angle_alpha   90.00
_cell.angle_beta   90.00
_cell.angle_gamma   90.00
#
_symmetry.space_group_name_H-M   'P 1'
#
loop_
_entity.id
_entity.type
_entity.pdbx_description
1 polymer ?
#
loop_
_entity_poly.entity_id
_entity_poly.type
_entity_poly.pdbx_seq_one_letter_code
_entity_poly.pdbx_strand_id
1 'polypeptide(L)'
;MFAELFVYCWFADDLISESEKVAQAAYDAVPSLLECPASVKRSLLILMQRAQRPLSITAAGLFPLSRESFVSIVNVSYSFFAILRNFRED
;
A
#
# COMPACT_ATOMS: atom_id res chain seq x y z
N MET A 1 -2.36 -20.82 5.60
CA MET A 1 -1.21 -19.91 5.81
C MET A 1 -0.89 -19.03 4.59
N PHE A 2 -0.30 -19.52 3.49
CA PHE A 2 0.06 -18.63 2.37
C PHE A 2 -1.16 -17.98 1.68
N ALA A 3 -2.28 -18.69 1.56
CA ALA A 3 -3.51 -18.12 1.00
C ALA A 3 -4.06 -16.96 1.85
N GLU A 4 -4.04 -17.09 3.17
CA GLU A 4 -4.50 -16.02 4.09
C GLU A 4 -3.58 -14.80 3.98
N LEU A 5 -2.26 -15.02 4.00
CA LEU A 5 -1.28 -13.96 3.82
C LEU A 5 -1.46 -13.25 2.47
N PHE A 6 -1.72 -14.01 1.40
CA PHE A 6 -1.99 -13.46 0.08
C PHE A 6 -3.22 -12.56 0.07
N VAL A 7 -4.33 -13.00 0.70
CA VAL A 7 -5.57 -12.20 0.79
C VAL A 7 -5.31 -10.89 1.53
N TYR A 8 -4.58 -10.92 2.65
CA TYR A 8 -4.24 -9.69 3.39
C TYR A 8 -3.35 -8.73 2.57
N CYS A 9 -2.29 -9.25 1.94
CA CYS A 9 -1.41 -8.45 1.10
C CYS A 9 -2.15 -7.88 -0.12
N TRP A 10 -3.10 -8.63 -0.70
CA TRP A 10 -3.90 -8.16 -1.82
C TRP A 10 -4.77 -6.96 -1.46
N PHE A 11 -5.55 -7.06 -0.37
CA PHE A 11 -6.40 -5.96 0.07
C PHE A 11 -5.59 -4.76 0.56
N ALA A 12 -4.43 -4.98 1.19
CA ALA A 12 -3.57 -3.89 1.62
C ALA A 12 -2.98 -3.12 0.42
N ASP A 13 -2.60 -3.82 -0.64
CA ASP A 13 -2.08 -3.23 -1.89
C ASP A 13 -3.16 -2.43 -2.62
N ASP A 14 -4.37 -3.00 -2.74
CA ASP A 14 -5.54 -2.34 -3.34
C ASP A 14 -5.90 -1.05 -2.58
N LEU A 15 -5.87 -1.11 -1.25
CA LEU A 15 -6.12 0.06 -0.39
C LEU A 15 -5.09 1.18 -0.59
N ILE A 16 -3.80 0.83 -0.76
CA ILE A 16 -2.75 1.80 -1.07
C ILE A 16 -3.04 2.45 -2.42
N SER A 17 -3.38 1.66 -3.45
CA SER A 17 -3.70 2.17 -4.80
C SER A 17 -4.92 3.10 -4.79
N GLU A 18 -6.00 2.73 -4.10
CA GLU A 18 -7.18 3.59 -3.97
C GLU A 18 -6.89 4.86 -3.18
N SER A 19 -6.05 4.79 -2.15
CA SER A 19 -5.61 5.97 -1.40
C SER A 19 -4.83 6.95 -2.28
N GLU A 20 -3.99 6.47 -3.19
CA GLU A 20 -3.26 7.33 -4.15
C GLU A 20 -4.21 7.98 -5.16
N LYS A 21 -5.23 7.24 -5.64
CA LYS A 21 -6.27 7.79 -6.53
C LYS A 21 -7.03 8.94 -5.88
N VAL A 22 -7.28 8.89 -4.57
CA VAL A 22 -7.89 10.02 -3.84
C VAL A 22 -7.01 11.27 -3.90
N ALA A 23 -5.69 11.11 -3.76
CA ALA A 23 -4.75 12.23 -3.88
C ALA A 23 -4.77 12.83 -5.30
N GLN A 24 -4.83 11.98 -6.31
CA GLN A 24 -4.92 12.39 -7.71
C GLN A 24 -6.26 13.09 -8.02
N ALA A 25 -7.38 12.53 -7.58
CA ALA A 25 -8.70 13.14 -7.75
C ALA A 25 -8.80 14.51 -7.04
N ALA A 26 -8.17 14.65 -5.87
CA ALA A 26 -8.09 15.95 -5.20
C ALA A 26 -7.30 16.97 -6.04
N TYR A 27 -6.22 16.53 -6.70
CA TYR A 27 -5.44 17.38 -7.62
C TYR A 27 -6.24 17.81 -8.85
N ASP A 28 -6.95 16.87 -9.47
CA ASP A 28 -7.78 17.15 -10.63
C ASP A 28 -8.99 18.05 -10.32
N ALA A 29 -9.40 18.13 -9.05
CA ALA A 29 -10.45 19.04 -8.58
C ALA A 29 -10.01 20.50 -8.45
N VAL A 30 -8.70 20.82 -8.49
CA VAL A 30 -8.17 22.19 -8.30
C VAL A 30 -8.75 23.23 -9.28
N PRO A 31 -8.91 22.96 -10.59
CA PRO A 31 -9.48 23.92 -11.52
C PRO A 31 -10.92 24.32 -11.18
N SER A 32 -11.72 23.38 -10.65
CA SER A 32 -13.11 23.62 -10.23
C SER A 32 -13.23 24.46 -8.96
N LEU A 33 -12.14 24.62 -8.21
CA LEU A 33 -12.15 25.39 -6.97
C LEU A 33 -12.15 26.90 -7.18
N LEU A 34 -11.84 27.43 -8.38
CA LEU A 34 -11.70 28.88 -8.58
C LEU A 34 -12.94 29.64 -8.09
N GLU A 35 -14.12 29.11 -8.37
CA GLU A 35 -15.44 29.66 -8.03
C GLU A 35 -15.93 29.28 -6.61
N CYS A 36 -15.20 28.46 -5.88
CA CYS A 36 -15.62 27.95 -4.57
C CYS A 36 -15.25 28.89 -3.40
N PRO A 37 -16.01 28.83 -2.29
CA PRO A 37 -15.71 29.56 -1.07
C PRO A 37 -14.32 29.24 -0.50
N ALA A 38 -13.73 30.22 0.20
CA ALA A 38 -12.41 30.05 0.83
C ALA A 38 -12.35 28.90 1.87
N SER A 39 -13.49 28.57 2.49
CA SER A 39 -13.62 27.41 3.38
C SER A 39 -13.39 26.08 2.66
N VAL A 40 -13.97 25.91 1.47
CA VAL A 40 -13.82 24.71 0.64
C VAL A 40 -12.39 24.57 0.13
N LYS A 41 -11.78 25.69 -0.30
CA LYS A 41 -10.36 25.73 -0.71
C LYS A 41 -9.43 25.27 0.42
N ARG A 42 -9.64 25.74 1.65
CA ARG A 42 -8.85 25.32 2.81
C ARG A 42 -9.03 23.84 3.12
N SER A 43 -10.26 23.34 3.09
CA SER A 43 -10.53 21.91 3.33
C SER A 43 -9.87 21.02 2.28
N LEU A 44 -9.88 21.41 0.99
CA LEU A 44 -9.20 20.63 -0.04
C LEU A 44 -7.68 20.63 0.12
N LEU A 45 -7.07 21.76 0.49
CA LEU A 45 -5.63 21.80 0.77
C LEU A 45 -5.23 20.86 1.91
N ILE A 46 -6.04 20.78 2.96
CA ILE A 46 -5.83 19.83 4.07
C ILE A 46 -6.00 18.39 3.57
N LEU A 47 -7.02 18.12 2.74
CA LEU A 47 -7.25 16.81 2.14
C LEU A 47 -6.04 16.38 1.29
N MET A 48 -5.52 17.26 0.44
CA MET A 48 -4.33 17.01 -0.38
C MET A 48 -3.10 16.69 0.47
N GLN A 49 -2.80 17.51 1.48
CA GLN A 49 -1.68 17.25 2.39
C GLN A 49 -1.79 15.90 3.11
N ARG A 50 -3.02 15.48 3.43
CA ARG A 50 -3.26 14.17 4.06
C ARG A 50 -3.17 13.02 3.06
N ALA A 51 -3.73 13.18 1.86
CA ALA A 51 -3.77 12.15 0.83
C ALA A 51 -2.38 11.86 0.22
N GLN A 52 -1.42 12.79 0.33
CA GLN A 52 -0.02 12.54 -0.02
C GLN A 52 0.65 11.44 0.82
N ARG A 53 0.07 11.05 1.95
CA ARG A 53 0.49 9.87 2.70
C ARG A 53 -0.48 8.73 2.39
N PRO A 54 -0.12 7.79 1.49
CA PRO A 54 -1.00 6.67 1.18
C PRO A 54 -1.29 5.85 2.43
N LEU A 55 -2.53 5.40 2.56
CA LEU A 55 -2.96 4.57 3.66
C LEU A 55 -2.35 3.17 3.52
N SER A 56 -1.23 2.94 4.20
CA SER A 56 -0.56 1.65 4.19
C SER A 56 -0.83 0.85 5.46
N ILE A 57 -1.26 -0.40 5.29
CA ILE A 57 -1.38 -1.37 6.39
C ILE A 57 0.02 -1.92 6.67
N THR A 58 0.53 -1.77 7.89
CA THR A 58 1.85 -2.31 8.26
C THR A 58 1.72 -3.59 9.06
N ALA A 59 2.59 -4.57 8.78
CA ALA A 59 2.72 -5.78 9.56
C ALA A 59 3.44 -5.45 10.88
N ALA A 60 2.69 -5.32 11.98
CA ALA A 60 3.20 -4.99 13.30
C ALA A 60 4.12 -3.74 13.35
N GLY A 61 3.93 -2.79 12.42
CA GLY A 61 4.76 -1.59 12.29
C GLY A 61 6.15 -1.80 11.67
N LEU A 62 6.48 -2.99 11.18
CA LEU A 62 7.80 -3.31 10.61
C LEU A 62 7.90 -2.98 9.13
N PHE A 63 6.93 -3.45 8.33
CA PHE A 63 6.91 -3.23 6.89
C PHE A 63 5.47 -3.10 6.36
N PRO A 64 5.25 -2.31 5.29
CA PRO A 64 3.96 -2.22 4.64
C PRO A 64 3.58 -3.56 4.01
N LEU A 65 2.35 -4.00 4.22
CA LEU A 65 1.78 -5.14 3.53
C LEU A 65 1.48 -4.71 2.09
N SER A 66 2.27 -5.23 1.16
CA SER A 66 2.07 -5.08 -0.28
C SER A 66 2.19 -6.43 -0.97
N ARG A 67 1.76 -6.50 -2.22
CA ARG A 67 1.95 -7.70 -3.04
C ARG A 67 3.44 -8.06 -3.20
N GLU A 68 4.32 -7.06 -3.25
CA GLU A 68 5.77 -7.25 -3.30
C GLU A 68 6.30 -7.92 -2.03
N SER A 69 5.80 -7.51 -0.87
CA SER A 69 6.18 -8.09 0.42
C SER A 69 5.77 -9.57 0.51
N PHE A 70 4.61 -9.95 -0.03
CA PHE A 70 4.20 -11.35 -0.13
C PHE A 70 5.19 -12.18 -0.97
N VAL A 71 5.55 -11.69 -2.16
CA VAL A 71 6.51 -12.38 -3.04
C VAL A 71 7.87 -12.54 -2.36
N SER A 72 8.33 -11.51 -1.64
CA SER A 72 9.56 -11.57 -0.86
C SER A 72 9.51 -12.69 0.21
N ILE A 73 8.42 -12.78 0.97
CA ILE A 73 8.23 -13.82 1.99
C ILE A 73 8.24 -15.22 1.38
N VAL A 74 7.57 -15.42 0.24
CA VAL A 74 7.53 -16.70 -0.47
C VAL A 74 8.93 -17.08 -0.98
N ASN A 75 9.66 -16.15 -1.58
CA ASN A 75 11.01 -16.37 -2.09
C ASN A 75 12.00 -16.74 -0.97
N VAL A 76 11.93 -16.04 0.16
CA VAL A 76 12.75 -16.34 1.34
C VAL A 76 12.43 -17.74 1.87
N SER A 77 11.14 -18.08 2.00
CA SER A 77 10.69 -19.40 2.46
C SER A 77 11.19 -20.52 1.54
N TYR A 78 11.11 -20.32 0.22
CA TYR A 78 11.62 -21.29 -0.75
C TYR A 78 13.16 -21.40 -0.72
N SER A 79 13.86 -20.29 -0.56
CA SER A 79 15.32 -20.28 -0.44
C SER A 79 15.79 -21.07 0.77
N PHE A 80 15.15 -20.89 1.93
CA PHE A 80 15.42 -21.71 3.13
C PHE A 80 15.14 -23.19 2.88
N PHE A 81 14.03 -23.52 2.23
CA PHE A 81 13.70 -24.90 1.88
C PHE A 81 14.75 -25.52 0.95
N ALA A 82 15.16 -24.79 -0.09
CA ALA A 82 16.17 -25.24 -1.03
C ALA A 82 17.52 -25.49 -0.34
N ILE A 83 17.95 -24.59 0.54
CA ILE A 83 19.19 -24.75 1.32
C ILE A 83 19.11 -26.03 2.17
N LEU A 84 18.04 -26.20 2.96
CA LEU A 84 17.87 -27.38 3.81
C LEU A 84 17.79 -28.68 3.00
N ARG A 85 17.23 -28.63 1.79
CA ARG A 85 17.17 -29.79 0.90
C ARG A 85 18.56 -30.17 0.38
N ASN A 86 19.38 -29.19 -0.02
CA ASN A 86 20.75 -29.44 -0.47
C ASN A 86 21.58 -30.09 0.65
N PHE A 87 21.51 -29.56 1.87
CA PHE A 87 22.19 -30.14 3.05
C PHE A 87 21.77 -31.57 3.42
N ARG A 88 20.61 -32.04 2.94
CA ARG A 88 20.14 -33.41 3.17
C ARG A 88 20.58 -34.38 2.06
N GLU A 89 20.89 -33.84 0.88
CA GLU A 89 21.37 -34.63 -0.26
C GLU A 89 22.90 -34.84 -0.20
N ASP A 90 23.62 -34.07 0.64
CA ASP A 90 25.00 -34.29 1.10
C ASP A 90 25.09 -35.24 2.32
#